data_AF-A0A2G5B785-F1
#
_entry.id   AF-A0A2G5B785-F1
#
_cell.length_a   1.000
_cell.length_b   1.000
_cell.length_c   1.000
_cell.angle_alpha   90.00
_cell.angle_beta   90.00
_cell.angle_gamma   90.00
#
_symmetry.space_group_name_H-M   'P 1'
#
loop_
_entity.id
_entity.type
_entity.pdbx_description
1 polymer ?
#
loop_
_entity_poly.entity_id
_entity_poly.type
_entity_poly.pdbx_seq_one_letter_code
_entity_poly.pdbx_strand_id
1 'polypeptide(L)'
;MSRALRIAWSPAICIRDAYASRGDTEGVVASTVLCREIAAQCAENAPALLRQVTGIGQRYAEKLWKEDVQSIVQLCEKTAREIEHVLGRNPPFGTKVLASARGFPVYQLEMTMEWVDETSVIFTIRITCGRSKVNADAKVRGIAFTVVAYTSDGLLLKFEVFELSSESAYYETQVGLCNPIPGTTAILEVAPERYEIVGCGQRLELSISPQSSDNTCADLPTVGSKDIKVEYGSGIDHPSSDLLNGLIVDESDEIANLLLFEDLVDCDIGCETPGNK
;
A
#
# COMPACT_ATOMS: atom_id res chain seq x y z
N MET A 1 15.72 -20.67 -10.57
CA MET A 1 15.32 -21.23 -9.25
C MET A 1 15.69 -22.72 -9.09
N SER A 2 16.44 -23.08 -8.05
CA SER A 2 16.85 -24.47 -7.74
C SER A 2 15.66 -25.34 -7.31
N ARG A 3 15.85 -26.67 -7.24
CA ARG A 3 14.81 -27.60 -6.73
C ARG A 3 14.46 -27.30 -5.26
N ALA A 4 15.47 -27.01 -4.44
CA ALA A 4 15.26 -26.67 -3.03
C ALA A 4 14.41 -25.40 -2.87
N LEU A 5 14.68 -24.36 -3.67
CA LEU A 5 13.92 -23.11 -3.61
C LEU A 5 12.46 -23.28 -4.03
N ARG A 6 12.18 -24.08 -5.05
CA ARG A 6 10.79 -24.41 -5.44
C ARG A 6 10.05 -25.14 -4.33
N ILE A 7 10.73 -26.06 -3.63
CA ILE A 7 10.15 -26.80 -2.50
C ILE A 7 9.88 -25.88 -1.31
N ALA A 8 10.73 -24.87 -1.05
CA ALA A 8 10.56 -23.94 0.06
C ALA A 8 9.54 -22.82 -0.22
N TRP A 9 9.45 -22.36 -1.48
CA TRP A 9 8.63 -21.23 -1.88
C TRP A 9 7.12 -21.50 -1.73
N SER A 10 6.63 -22.65 -2.22
CA SER A 10 5.20 -22.97 -2.14
C SER A 10 4.68 -23.06 -0.70
N PRO A 11 5.33 -23.74 0.25
CA PRO A 11 4.95 -23.69 1.65
C PRO A 11 4.95 -22.28 2.25
N ALA A 12 5.90 -21.43 1.90
CA ALA A 12 5.96 -20.06 2.40
C ALA A 12 4.73 -19.24 1.97
N ILE A 13 4.31 -19.35 0.70
CA ILE A 13 3.05 -18.77 0.22
C ILE A 13 1.86 -19.34 0.99
N CYS A 14 1.77 -20.66 1.14
CA CYS A 14 0.65 -21.26 1.86
C CYS A 14 0.55 -20.79 3.31
N ILE A 15 1.68 -20.63 4.01
CA ILE A 15 1.72 -20.10 5.38
C ILE A 15 1.21 -18.66 5.42
N ARG A 16 1.64 -17.82 4.47
CA ARG A 16 1.18 -16.44 4.37
C ARG A 16 -0.32 -16.35 4.14
N ASP A 17 -0.84 -17.11 3.17
CA ASP A 17 -2.25 -17.10 2.84
C ASP A 17 -3.09 -17.65 4.03
N ALA A 18 -2.55 -18.59 4.80
CA ALA A 18 -3.16 -19.08 6.05
C ALA A 18 -3.21 -18.00 7.15
N TYR A 19 -2.17 -17.16 7.29
CA TYR A 19 -2.23 -16.01 8.20
C TYR A 19 -3.20 -14.93 7.71
N ALA A 20 -3.21 -14.65 6.40
CA ALA A 20 -4.10 -13.66 5.80
C ALA A 20 -5.58 -14.02 6.00
N SER A 21 -5.94 -15.29 5.76
CA SER A 21 -7.30 -15.79 6.00
C SER A 21 -7.75 -15.77 7.47
N ARG A 22 -6.82 -15.63 8.42
CA ARG A 22 -7.11 -15.49 9.85
C ARG A 22 -7.11 -14.04 10.33
N GLY A 23 -6.77 -13.09 9.48
CA GLY A 23 -6.56 -11.70 9.88
C GLY A 23 -5.34 -11.49 10.77
N ASP A 24 -4.37 -12.43 10.78
CA ASP A 24 -3.16 -12.33 11.59
C ASP A 24 -2.13 -11.45 10.88
N THR A 25 -2.12 -10.16 11.23
CA THR A 25 -1.24 -9.14 10.65
C THR A 25 0.24 -9.48 10.80
N GLU A 26 0.68 -9.84 12.00
CA GLU A 26 2.09 -10.14 12.26
C GLU A 26 2.53 -11.36 11.44
N GLY A 27 1.67 -12.38 11.39
CA GLY A 27 1.88 -13.57 10.57
C GLY A 27 1.98 -13.24 9.07
N VAL A 28 1.11 -12.38 8.53
CA VAL A 28 1.12 -11.95 7.12
C VAL A 28 2.39 -11.16 6.80
N VAL A 29 2.76 -10.19 7.64
CA VAL A 29 3.95 -9.37 7.43
C VAL A 29 5.21 -10.25 7.46
N ALA A 30 5.38 -11.07 8.51
CA ALA A 30 6.55 -11.93 8.66
C ALA A 30 6.69 -12.96 7.53
N SER A 31 5.59 -13.60 7.14
CA SER A 31 5.59 -14.58 6.04
C SER A 31 5.81 -13.91 4.67
N THR A 32 5.37 -12.66 4.48
CA THR A 32 5.66 -11.87 3.27
C THR A 32 7.15 -11.52 3.16
N VAL A 33 7.82 -11.18 4.27
CA VAL A 33 9.29 -11.05 4.29
C VAL A 33 9.94 -12.39 3.93
N LEU A 34 9.53 -13.49 4.59
CA LEU A 34 10.08 -14.82 4.36
C LEU A 34 9.99 -15.26 2.90
N CYS A 35 8.85 -15.05 2.25
CA CYS A 35 8.69 -15.31 0.82
C CYS A 35 9.81 -14.58 0.04
N ARG A 36 9.91 -13.25 0.19
CA ARG A 36 10.91 -12.45 -0.53
C ARG A 36 12.34 -12.93 -0.28
N GLU A 37 12.69 -13.25 0.95
CA GLU A 37 14.02 -13.76 1.30
C GLU A 37 14.32 -15.13 0.67
N ILE A 38 13.33 -16.03 0.61
CA ILE A 38 13.47 -17.31 -0.11
C ILE A 38 13.68 -17.06 -1.60
N ALA A 39 12.90 -16.16 -2.22
CA ALA A 39 13.05 -15.85 -3.64
C ALA A 39 14.44 -15.26 -3.96
N ALA A 40 14.91 -14.30 -3.16
CA ALA A 40 16.20 -13.64 -3.35
C ALA A 40 17.39 -14.43 -2.83
N GLN A 41 17.17 -15.55 -2.12
CA GLN A 41 18.21 -16.37 -1.50
C GLN A 41 19.10 -15.58 -0.52
N CYS A 42 18.56 -14.53 0.08
CA CYS A 42 19.24 -13.69 1.05
C CYS A 42 18.24 -12.96 1.96
N ALA A 43 18.69 -12.60 3.15
CA ALA A 43 17.88 -11.86 4.11
C ALA A 43 17.90 -10.34 3.82
N GLU A 44 16.81 -9.64 4.15
CA GLU A 44 16.68 -8.19 3.95
C GLU A 44 17.68 -7.39 4.81
N ASN A 45 18.05 -7.92 5.97
CA ASN A 45 18.95 -7.26 6.92
C ASN A 45 20.36 -7.87 6.94
N ALA A 46 20.89 -8.26 5.77
CA ALA A 46 22.20 -8.86 5.64
C ALA A 46 23.01 -8.27 4.49
N PRO A 47 24.36 -8.26 4.57
CA PRO A 47 25.22 -7.84 3.45
C PRO A 47 24.90 -8.55 2.14
N ALA A 48 24.41 -9.79 2.22
CA ALA A 48 24.03 -10.59 1.07
C ALA A 48 23.03 -9.88 0.14
N LEU A 49 22.18 -8.98 0.66
CA LEU A 49 21.28 -8.12 -0.12
C LEU A 49 22.01 -7.35 -1.23
N LEU A 50 23.18 -6.79 -0.97
CA LEU A 50 23.90 -5.99 -1.97
C LEU A 50 24.47 -6.82 -3.12
N ARG A 51 24.57 -8.15 -2.95
CA ARG A 51 25.06 -9.07 -4.00
C ARG A 51 24.08 -9.23 -5.16
N GLN A 52 22.85 -8.77 -4.99
CA GLN A 52 21.86 -8.70 -6.07
C GLN A 52 22.29 -7.71 -7.15
N VAL A 53 23.16 -6.76 -6.83
CA VAL A 53 23.72 -5.80 -7.79
C VAL A 53 24.87 -6.43 -8.56
N THR A 54 24.78 -6.39 -9.88
CA THR A 54 25.81 -6.96 -10.77
C THR A 54 27.16 -6.30 -10.51
N GLY A 55 28.20 -7.12 -10.28
CA GLY A 55 29.55 -6.64 -9.97
C GLY A 55 29.86 -6.54 -8.47
N ILE A 56 28.87 -6.70 -7.59
CA ILE A 56 29.07 -6.77 -6.14
C ILE A 56 29.19 -8.22 -5.68
N GLY A 57 30.41 -8.63 -5.36
CA GLY A 57 30.68 -9.92 -4.69
C GLY A 57 30.61 -9.81 -3.16
N GLN A 58 30.69 -10.96 -2.47
CA GLN A 58 30.62 -11.06 -1.01
C GLN A 58 31.51 -10.03 -0.27
N ARG A 59 32.77 -9.90 -0.68
CA ARG A 59 33.72 -8.96 -0.04
C ARG A 59 33.32 -7.49 -0.18
N TYR A 60 32.74 -7.11 -1.32
CA TYR A 60 32.30 -5.73 -1.53
C TYR A 60 31.00 -5.44 -0.79
N ALA A 61 30.09 -6.41 -0.77
CA ALA A 61 28.87 -6.32 -0.01
C ALA A 61 29.16 -6.10 1.48
N GLU A 62 30.07 -6.89 2.06
CA GLU A 62 30.53 -6.70 3.45
C GLU A 62 31.21 -5.36 3.69
N LYS A 63 31.99 -4.87 2.72
CA LYS A 63 32.67 -3.57 2.84
C LYS A 63 31.68 -2.41 2.82
N LEU A 64 30.73 -2.43 1.88
CA LEU A 64 29.66 -1.43 1.80
C LEU A 64 28.78 -1.45 3.05
N TRP A 65 28.43 -2.64 3.54
CA TRP A 65 27.63 -2.80 4.74
C TRP A 65 28.30 -2.18 5.98
N LYS A 66 29.62 -2.30 6.10
CA LYS A 66 30.41 -1.67 7.18
C LYS A 66 30.51 -0.15 7.06
N GLU A 67 30.25 0.40 5.88
CA GLU A 67 30.22 1.84 5.60
C GLU A 67 28.77 2.38 5.59
N ASP A 68 27.87 1.70 6.32
CA ASP A 68 26.45 2.03 6.47
C ASP A 68 25.64 2.12 5.16
N VAL A 69 26.11 1.44 4.11
CA VAL A 69 25.31 1.19 2.91
C VAL A 69 24.66 -0.17 3.06
N GLN A 70 23.42 -0.20 3.56
CA GLN A 70 22.69 -1.41 3.92
C GLN A 70 21.50 -1.70 2.98
N SER A 71 21.11 -0.74 2.13
CA SER A 71 20.05 -0.94 1.13
C SER A 71 20.49 -0.56 -0.29
N ILE A 72 19.75 -1.07 -1.29
CA ILE A 72 19.94 -0.70 -2.70
C ILE A 72 19.64 0.79 -2.92
N VAL A 73 18.66 1.34 -2.18
CA VAL A 73 18.33 2.78 -2.21
C VAL A 73 19.53 3.61 -1.75
N GLN A 74 20.11 3.28 -0.60
CA GLN A 74 21.32 3.95 -0.08
C GLN A 74 22.52 3.81 -1.03
N LEU A 75 22.66 2.67 -1.71
CA LEU A 75 23.70 2.49 -2.72
C LEU A 75 23.48 3.42 -3.93
N CYS A 76 22.23 3.61 -4.36
CA CYS A 76 21.86 4.51 -5.46
C CYS A 76 22.07 6.00 -5.13
N GLU A 77 22.07 6.37 -3.85
CA GLU A 77 22.37 7.74 -3.38
C GLU A 77 23.87 8.06 -3.43
N LYS A 78 24.75 7.05 -3.45
CA LYS A 78 26.19 7.26 -3.59
C LYS A 78 26.58 7.65 -5.01
N THR A 79 27.65 8.42 -5.14
CA THR A 79 28.29 8.71 -6.42
C THR A 79 29.19 7.55 -6.86
N ALA A 80 29.40 7.40 -8.18
CA ALA A 80 30.28 6.37 -8.73
C ALA A 80 31.70 6.42 -8.13
N ARG A 81 32.21 7.64 -7.89
CA ARG A 81 33.54 7.88 -7.32
C ARG A 81 33.62 7.45 -5.86
N GLU A 82 32.57 7.68 -5.06
CA GLU A 82 32.51 7.21 -3.67
C GLU A 82 32.49 5.69 -3.61
N ILE A 83 31.69 5.03 -4.46
CA ILE A 83 31.67 3.56 -4.55
C ILE A 83 33.05 3.02 -4.91
N GLU A 84 33.72 3.61 -5.89
CA GLU A 84 35.07 3.24 -6.30
C GLU A 84 36.09 3.44 -5.19
N HIS A 85 36.02 4.56 -4.48
CA HIS A 85 36.89 4.87 -3.35
C HIS A 85 36.70 3.85 -2.21
N VAL A 86 35.45 3.65 -1.78
CA VAL A 86 35.10 2.69 -0.74
C VAL A 86 35.55 1.30 -1.15
N LEU A 87 35.34 0.87 -2.39
CA LEU A 87 35.68 -0.48 -2.84
C LEU A 87 37.13 -0.66 -3.29
N GLY A 88 37.94 0.40 -3.32
CA GLY A 88 39.33 0.36 -3.80
C GLY A 88 39.41 -0.06 -5.27
N ARG A 89 38.48 0.43 -6.10
CA ARG A 89 38.40 0.13 -7.53
C ARG A 89 38.58 1.39 -8.36
N ASN A 90 38.99 1.18 -9.60
CA ASN A 90 39.17 2.27 -10.56
C ASN A 90 37.90 2.45 -11.42
N PRO A 91 37.69 3.65 -11.98
CA PRO A 91 36.71 3.87 -13.03
C PRO A 91 36.82 2.83 -14.15
N PRO A 92 35.70 2.37 -14.76
CA PRO A 92 34.32 2.82 -14.59
C PRO A 92 33.47 1.90 -13.67
N PHE A 93 34.09 1.30 -12.64
CA PHE A 93 33.43 0.28 -11.82
C PHE A 93 32.16 0.80 -11.12
N GLY A 94 32.24 1.97 -10.48
CA GLY A 94 31.11 2.56 -9.74
C GLY A 94 29.94 2.90 -10.68
N THR A 95 30.23 3.37 -11.88
CA THR A 95 29.20 3.64 -12.90
C THR A 95 28.45 2.38 -13.30
N LYS A 96 29.15 1.24 -13.46
CA LYS A 96 28.51 -0.04 -13.77
C LYS A 96 27.65 -0.56 -12.62
N VAL A 97 28.13 -0.41 -11.38
CA VAL A 97 27.37 -0.77 -10.17
C VAL A 97 26.08 0.05 -10.09
N LEU A 98 26.17 1.38 -10.24
CA LEU A 98 24.99 2.25 -10.22
C LEU A 98 24.01 1.95 -11.35
N ALA A 99 24.50 1.65 -12.55
CA ALA A 99 23.65 1.25 -13.66
C ALA A 99 22.88 -0.04 -13.35
N SER A 100 23.52 -1.02 -12.71
CA SER A 100 22.84 -2.24 -12.26
C SER A 100 21.88 -2.00 -11.10
N ALA A 101 22.22 -1.14 -10.14
CA ALA A 101 21.36 -0.83 -8.98
C ALA A 101 20.10 -0.04 -9.38
N ARG A 102 20.23 0.87 -10.36
CA ARG A 102 19.08 1.54 -11.00
C ARG A 102 18.22 0.58 -11.83
N GLY A 103 18.71 -0.65 -12.00
CA GLY A 103 18.02 -1.80 -12.57
C GLY A 103 16.77 -2.23 -11.81
N PHE A 104 16.69 -1.87 -10.53
CA PHE A 104 15.70 -2.38 -9.61
C PHE A 104 14.37 -1.61 -9.76
N PRO A 105 13.21 -2.25 -9.48
CA PRO A 105 11.92 -1.58 -9.53
C PRO A 105 11.88 -0.32 -8.67
N VAL A 106 11.40 0.79 -9.25
CA VAL A 106 11.16 2.05 -8.54
C VAL A 106 9.67 2.35 -8.62
N TYR A 107 9.07 2.57 -7.46
CA TYR A 107 7.65 2.87 -7.35
C TYR A 107 7.42 3.92 -6.26
N GLN A 108 6.27 4.56 -6.34
CA GLN A 108 5.80 5.56 -5.39
C GLN A 108 4.55 5.02 -4.71
N LEU A 109 4.51 5.19 -3.39
CA LEU A 109 3.34 4.90 -2.57
C LEU A 109 2.66 6.19 -2.18
N GLU A 110 1.34 6.20 -2.32
CA GLU A 110 0.46 7.22 -1.80
C GLU A 110 -0.66 6.53 -1.03
N MET A 111 -0.95 7.04 0.15
CA MET A 111 -2.05 6.60 0.98
C MET A 111 -2.76 7.84 1.48
N THR A 112 -4.03 7.99 1.11
CA THR A 112 -4.89 9.06 1.59
C THR A 112 -5.99 8.48 2.46
N MET A 113 -6.54 9.32 3.33
CA MET A 113 -7.56 8.95 4.31
C MET A 113 -8.68 9.96 4.22
N GLU A 114 -9.92 9.47 4.16
CA GLU A 114 -11.13 10.27 4.19
C GLU A 114 -12.12 9.68 5.19
N TRP A 115 -12.68 10.53 6.05
CA TRP A 115 -13.80 10.14 6.91
C TRP A 115 -15.07 10.11 6.07
N VAL A 116 -15.77 8.98 6.08
CA VAL A 116 -17.07 8.83 5.40
C VAL A 116 -18.19 9.31 6.30
N ASP A 117 -18.08 9.01 7.59
CA ASP A 117 -18.98 9.43 8.65
C ASP A 117 -18.20 9.60 9.96
N GLU A 118 -18.88 9.82 11.09
CA GLU A 118 -18.24 10.03 12.41
C GLU A 118 -17.46 8.80 12.92
N THR A 119 -17.71 7.63 12.35
CA THR A 119 -17.20 6.33 12.80
C THR A 119 -16.36 5.61 11.76
N SER A 120 -16.48 5.95 10.48
CA SER A 120 -15.91 5.17 9.38
C SER A 120 -14.92 5.99 8.56
N VAL A 121 -13.79 5.36 8.26
CA VAL A 121 -12.69 5.92 7.47
C VAL A 121 -12.48 5.03 6.26
N ILE A 122 -12.24 5.65 5.10
CA ILE A 122 -11.73 4.96 3.91
C ILE A 122 -10.29 5.40 3.67
N PHE A 123 -9.42 4.42 3.45
CA PHE A 123 -8.08 4.63 2.95
C PHE A 123 -8.04 4.36 1.46
N THR A 124 -7.56 5.32 0.67
CA THR A 124 -7.23 5.10 -0.74
C THR A 124 -5.74 4.86 -0.86
N ILE A 125 -5.37 3.68 -1.37
CA ILE A 125 -3.99 3.25 -1.56
C ILE A 125 -3.69 3.30 -3.04
N ARG A 126 -2.64 4.04 -3.41
CA ARG A 126 -2.17 4.16 -4.78
C ARG A 126 -0.70 3.82 -4.89
N ILE A 127 -0.38 2.96 -5.85
CA ILE A 127 0.97 2.48 -6.14
C ILE A 127 1.28 2.84 -7.58
N THR A 128 2.23 3.73 -7.79
CA THR A 128 2.64 4.17 -9.14
C THR A 128 4.03 3.63 -9.45
N CYS A 129 4.17 2.87 -10.53
CA CYS A 129 5.48 2.37 -10.95
C CYS A 129 6.11 3.31 -11.99
N GLY A 130 7.17 4.01 -11.57
CA GLY A 130 8.04 4.67 -12.53
C GLY A 130 8.86 3.62 -13.25
N ARG A 131 8.64 3.41 -14.56
CA ARG A 131 9.56 2.59 -15.34
C ARG A 131 10.96 3.19 -15.25
N SER A 132 11.83 2.61 -14.43
CA SER A 132 13.26 2.74 -14.66
C SER A 132 13.53 2.09 -16.01
N LYS A 133 14.22 2.78 -16.92
CA LYS A 133 14.57 2.29 -18.27
C LYS A 133 15.59 1.16 -18.18
N VAL A 134 15.23 0.07 -17.53
CA VAL A 134 16.11 -1.05 -17.26
C VAL A 134 15.88 -2.04 -18.38
N ASN A 135 16.74 -1.92 -19.39
CA ASN A 135 16.85 -2.78 -20.56
C ASN A 135 15.52 -3.09 -21.25
N ALA A 136 15.24 -2.31 -22.30
CA ALA A 136 14.22 -2.56 -23.32
C ALA A 136 14.32 -3.94 -24.01
N ASP A 137 15.36 -4.72 -23.70
CA ASP A 137 15.66 -6.03 -24.31
C ASP A 137 15.09 -7.22 -23.53
N ALA A 138 14.57 -7.03 -22.32
CA ALA A 138 13.86 -8.09 -21.63
C ALA A 138 12.35 -7.98 -21.93
N LYS A 139 11.74 -9.06 -22.43
CA LYS A 139 10.29 -9.31 -22.32
C LYS A 139 9.95 -9.38 -20.82
N VAL A 140 9.92 -8.24 -20.14
CA VAL A 140 9.60 -8.16 -18.72
C VAL A 140 8.10 -8.38 -18.61
N ARG A 141 7.73 -9.62 -18.23
CA ARG A 141 6.40 -9.92 -17.66
C ARG A 141 6.18 -8.99 -16.47
N GLY A 142 4.94 -8.65 -16.16
CA GLY A 142 4.63 -7.60 -15.18
C GLY A 142 5.32 -7.79 -13.83
N ILE A 143 5.40 -6.71 -13.06
CA ILE A 143 5.99 -6.75 -11.72
C ILE A 143 4.88 -7.10 -10.74
N ALA A 144 4.98 -8.26 -10.10
CA ALA A 144 4.09 -8.64 -9.01
C ALA A 144 4.51 -7.94 -7.72
N PHE A 145 3.54 -7.37 -7.02
CA PHE A 145 3.68 -6.68 -5.74
C PHE A 145 2.75 -7.30 -4.72
N THR A 146 3.23 -7.43 -3.48
CA THR A 146 2.38 -7.65 -2.31
C THR A 146 2.01 -6.31 -1.72
N VAL A 147 0.73 -6.13 -1.38
CA VAL A 147 0.19 -5.04 -0.56
C VAL A 147 -0.28 -5.62 0.75
N VAL A 148 0.22 -5.05 1.85
CA VAL A 148 -0.26 -5.34 3.19
C VAL A 148 -0.60 -4.00 3.84
N ALA A 149 -1.88 -3.76 4.07
CA ALA A 149 -2.36 -2.61 4.83
C ALA A 149 -2.93 -3.10 6.16
N TYR A 150 -2.51 -2.48 7.25
CA TYR A 150 -2.92 -2.87 8.60
C TYR A 150 -2.84 -1.68 9.53
N THR A 151 -3.41 -1.78 10.72
CA THR A 151 -3.33 -0.73 11.73
C THR A 151 -2.25 -1.03 12.78
N SER A 152 -1.78 -0.01 13.49
CA SER A 152 -0.75 -0.15 14.54
C SER A 152 -1.18 -1.03 15.72
N ASP A 153 -2.49 -1.24 15.93
CA ASP A 153 -3.08 -2.16 16.90
C ASP A 153 -3.24 -3.60 16.37
N GLY A 154 -2.80 -3.87 15.13
CA GLY A 154 -2.67 -5.22 14.58
C GLY A 154 -3.87 -5.70 13.77
N LEU A 155 -4.84 -4.83 13.44
CA LEU A 155 -5.94 -5.19 12.55
C LEU A 155 -5.47 -5.22 11.10
N LEU A 156 -5.62 -6.36 10.43
CA LEU A 156 -5.34 -6.49 9.01
C LEU A 156 -6.47 -5.83 8.22
N LEU A 157 -6.14 -4.76 7.49
CA LEU A 157 -7.11 -4.04 6.64
C LEU A 157 -7.19 -4.69 5.26
N LYS A 158 -6.03 -4.97 4.66
CA LYS A 158 -5.95 -5.52 3.31
C LYS A 158 -4.69 -6.34 3.11
N PHE A 159 -4.85 -7.47 2.43
CA PHE A 159 -3.76 -8.27 1.89
C PHE A 159 -4.09 -8.62 0.43
N GLU A 160 -3.21 -8.24 -0.50
CA GLU A 160 -3.40 -8.55 -1.91
C GLU A 160 -2.04 -8.73 -2.62
N VAL A 161 -1.99 -9.63 -3.60
CA VAL A 161 -0.89 -9.71 -4.56
C VAL A 161 -1.43 -9.31 -5.92
N PHE A 162 -0.85 -8.28 -6.53
CA PHE A 162 -1.26 -7.77 -7.83
C PHE A 162 -0.07 -7.67 -8.78
N GLU A 163 -0.31 -7.72 -10.09
CA GLU A 163 0.73 -7.61 -11.11
C GLU A 163 0.55 -6.31 -11.92
N LEU A 164 1.57 -5.44 -11.92
CA LEU A 164 1.59 -4.28 -12.81
C LEU A 164 2.11 -4.69 -14.17
N SER A 165 1.20 -4.71 -15.13
CA SER A 165 1.50 -4.99 -16.53
C SER A 165 2.16 -3.79 -17.21
N SER A 166 2.55 -3.98 -18.48
CA SER A 166 3.05 -2.88 -19.30
C SER A 166 1.99 -1.82 -19.65
N GLU A 167 0.72 -2.09 -19.40
CA GLU A 167 -0.41 -1.25 -19.80
C GLU A 167 -0.95 -0.43 -18.61
N SER A 168 -0.76 -0.95 -17.39
CA SER A 168 -1.20 -0.30 -16.16
C SER A 168 -0.03 0.43 -15.50
N ALA A 169 -0.04 1.77 -15.54
CA ALA A 169 1.00 2.60 -14.92
C ALA A 169 0.87 2.68 -13.38
N TYR A 170 -0.29 2.34 -12.84
CA TYR A 170 -0.61 2.41 -11.42
C TYR A 170 -1.59 1.31 -10.99
N TYR A 171 -1.60 1.03 -9.70
CA TYR A 171 -2.61 0.25 -8.99
C TYR A 171 -3.26 1.16 -7.96
N GLU A 172 -4.58 1.06 -7.84
CA GLU A 172 -5.36 1.85 -6.89
C GLU A 172 -6.43 0.97 -6.26
N THR A 173 -6.61 1.10 -4.96
CA THR A 173 -7.60 0.36 -4.21
C THR A 173 -8.06 1.13 -2.98
N GLN A 174 -9.22 0.77 -2.46
CA GLN A 174 -9.79 1.35 -1.26
C GLN A 174 -10.01 0.29 -0.20
N VAL A 175 -9.86 0.68 1.07
CA VAL A 175 -10.15 -0.17 2.22
C VAL A 175 -10.80 0.66 3.33
N GLY A 176 -11.92 0.16 3.87
CA GLY A 176 -12.66 0.80 4.95
C GLY A 176 -12.21 0.32 6.33
N LEU A 177 -12.33 1.19 7.31
CA LEU A 177 -12.14 0.90 8.73
C LEU A 177 -13.24 1.59 9.54
N CYS A 178 -13.99 0.82 10.31
CA CYS A 178 -15.03 1.32 11.21
C CYS A 178 -14.52 1.42 12.65
N ASN A 179 -14.96 2.45 13.35
CA ASN A 179 -14.62 2.79 14.72
C ASN A 179 -13.11 2.71 15.02
N PRO A 180 -12.26 3.45 14.28
CA PRO A 180 -10.83 3.40 14.52
C PRO A 180 -10.50 3.86 15.94
N ILE A 181 -9.62 3.11 16.61
CA ILE A 181 -9.14 3.49 17.94
C ILE A 181 -8.40 4.84 17.83
N PRO A 182 -8.72 5.83 18.69
CA PRO A 182 -8.04 7.12 18.65
C PRO A 182 -6.53 6.99 18.81
N GLY A 183 -5.77 7.64 17.92
CA GLY A 183 -4.30 7.59 17.93
C GLY A 183 -3.71 6.38 17.21
N THR A 184 -4.53 5.50 16.64
CA THR A 184 -4.07 4.43 15.76
C THR A 184 -3.49 4.99 14.47
N THR A 185 -2.46 4.33 13.96
CA THR A 185 -1.81 4.65 12.68
C THR A 185 -2.12 3.54 11.69
N ALA A 186 -2.53 3.90 10.48
CA ALA A 186 -2.62 2.97 9.37
C ALA A 186 -1.23 2.82 8.74
N ILE A 187 -0.82 1.58 8.52
CA ILE A 187 0.50 1.19 8.02
C ILE A 187 0.27 0.46 6.69
N LEU A 188 0.98 0.91 5.66
CA LEU A 188 1.00 0.31 4.34
C LEU A 188 2.41 -0.20 4.05
N GLU A 189 2.53 -1.51 3.85
CA GLU A 189 3.74 -2.15 3.37
C GLU A 189 3.52 -2.71 1.97
N VAL A 190 4.38 -2.30 1.04
CA VAL A 190 4.35 -2.76 -0.34
C VAL A 190 5.74 -3.22 -0.74
N ALA A 191 5.83 -4.40 -1.34
CA ALA A 191 7.10 -4.92 -1.83
C ALA A 191 6.93 -5.74 -3.12
N PRO A 192 7.91 -5.70 -4.03
CA PRO A 192 7.93 -6.57 -5.20
C PRO A 192 8.20 -8.03 -4.80
N GLU A 193 7.45 -8.97 -5.36
CA GLU A 193 7.59 -10.42 -5.07
C GLU A 193 8.49 -11.16 -6.07
N ARG A 194 8.47 -10.74 -7.34
CA ARG A 194 8.93 -11.58 -8.47
C ARG A 194 10.16 -11.07 -9.19
N TYR A 195 11.27 -10.86 -8.49
CA TYR A 195 12.54 -10.60 -9.17
C TYR A 195 13.77 -11.22 -8.50
N GLU A 196 13.61 -12.08 -7.50
CA GLU A 196 14.74 -12.44 -6.62
C GLU A 196 15.37 -11.17 -6.02
N ILE A 197 14.54 -10.12 -5.84
CA ILE A 197 14.91 -8.79 -5.34
C ILE A 197 14.35 -8.62 -3.92
N VAL A 198 15.22 -8.46 -2.94
CA VAL A 198 14.92 -8.04 -1.57
C VAL A 198 15.45 -6.65 -1.28
N GLY A 199 14.82 -5.96 -0.31
CA GLY A 199 15.28 -4.65 0.15
C GLY A 199 14.79 -3.45 -0.68
N CYS A 200 13.80 -3.68 -1.54
CA CYS A 200 13.11 -2.62 -2.29
C CYS A 200 11.71 -2.34 -1.75
N GLY A 201 11.29 -2.99 -0.65
CA GLY A 201 10.02 -2.74 0.00
C GLY A 201 9.93 -1.30 0.52
N GLN A 202 8.72 -0.75 0.51
CA GLN A 202 8.41 0.56 1.07
C GLN A 202 7.34 0.41 2.12
N ARG A 203 7.48 1.20 3.19
CA ARG A 203 6.54 1.29 4.30
C ARG A 203 6.10 2.74 4.43
N LEU A 204 4.79 2.96 4.49
CA LEU A 204 4.17 4.26 4.69
C LEU A 204 3.27 4.19 5.92
N GLU A 205 3.28 5.22 6.73
CA GLU A 205 2.49 5.32 7.95
C GLU A 205 1.63 6.58 7.89
N LEU A 206 0.34 6.45 8.21
CA LEU A 206 -0.64 7.52 8.18
C LEU A 206 -1.42 7.54 9.49
N SER A 207 -1.23 8.58 10.28
CA SER A 207 -1.93 8.72 11.57
C SER A 207 -3.40 9.03 11.36
N ILE A 208 -4.26 8.24 12.00
CA ILE A 208 -5.72 8.45 11.99
C ILE A 208 -6.01 9.55 13.00
N SER A 209 -6.22 10.77 12.49
CA SER A 209 -6.66 11.89 13.32
C SER A 209 -8.18 11.87 13.46
N PRO A 210 -8.73 12.11 14.68
CA PRO A 210 -10.16 12.29 14.85
C PRO A 210 -10.65 13.42 13.95
N GLN A 211 -11.86 13.29 13.42
CA GLN A 211 -12.49 14.39 12.70
C GLN A 211 -12.51 15.61 13.62
N SER A 212 -11.81 16.69 13.25
CA SER A 212 -11.81 17.92 14.03
C SER A 212 -13.24 18.41 14.10
N SER A 213 -13.85 18.37 15.29
CA SER A 213 -15.13 18.99 15.56
C SER A 213 -14.96 20.51 15.66
N ASP A 214 -14.36 21.17 14.66
CA ASP A 214 -14.34 22.62 14.55
C ASP A 214 -15.61 23.10 13.84
N ASN A 215 -16.76 22.76 14.43
CA ASN A 215 -17.94 23.61 14.35
C ASN A 215 -17.81 24.66 15.45
N THR A 216 -16.84 25.56 15.35
CA THR A 216 -16.95 26.84 16.04
C THR A 216 -18.19 27.53 15.49
N CYS A 217 -19.23 27.56 16.32
CA CYS A 217 -20.37 28.44 16.16
C CYS A 217 -19.80 29.87 16.12
N ALA A 218 -19.54 30.37 14.91
CA ALA A 218 -19.18 31.76 14.71
C ALA A 218 -20.42 32.58 15.10
N ASP A 219 -20.29 33.31 16.21
CA ASP A 219 -21.21 34.35 16.62
C ASP A 219 -21.56 35.23 15.41
N LEU A 220 -22.81 35.13 14.96
CA LEU A 220 -23.40 36.13 14.07
C LEU A 220 -23.53 37.44 14.87
N PRO A 221 -23.03 38.58 14.37
CA PRO A 221 -23.22 39.85 15.05
C PRO A 221 -24.71 40.16 15.10
N THR A 222 -25.20 40.44 16.31
CA THR A 222 -26.53 40.97 16.58
C THR A 222 -26.69 42.31 15.83
N VAL A 223 -27.35 42.29 14.67
CA VAL A 223 -27.78 43.51 13.98
C VAL A 223 -29.23 43.78 14.38
N GLY A 224 -29.41 44.96 14.96
CA GLY A 224 -30.64 45.40 15.60
C GLY A 224 -31.88 45.39 14.72
N SER A 225 -32.99 45.08 15.37
CA SER A 225 -34.36 45.20 14.86
C SER A 225 -34.63 46.59 14.28
N LYS A 226 -35.06 46.63 13.02
CA LYS A 226 -35.97 47.66 12.52
C LYS A 226 -37.09 46.96 11.75
N ASP A 227 -38.31 47.26 12.18
CA ASP A 227 -39.58 46.80 11.64
C ASP A 227 -39.73 47.10 10.15
N ILE A 228 -40.07 46.07 9.34
CA ILE A 228 -41.02 46.21 8.22
C ILE A 228 -41.83 44.91 8.15
N LYS A 229 -43.13 45.10 7.86
CA LYS A 229 -44.26 44.20 8.11
C LYS A 229 -44.86 43.76 6.75
N VAL A 230 -45.65 42.67 6.78
CA VAL A 230 -46.74 42.30 5.80
C VAL A 230 -46.26 41.46 4.58
N GLU A 231 -46.88 40.38 4.07
CA GLU A 231 -48.20 39.72 4.20
C GLU A 231 -48.13 38.21 3.82
N TYR A 232 -49.10 37.42 4.26
CA TYR A 232 -49.36 36.05 3.78
C TYR A 232 -50.23 36.07 2.52
N GLY A 233 -49.87 35.26 1.51
CA GLY A 233 -50.68 34.97 0.33
C GLY A 233 -50.64 33.48 -0.04
N SER A 234 -51.78 32.82 0.13
CA SER A 234 -52.12 31.44 -0.24
C SER A 234 -52.13 31.18 -1.76
N GLY A 235 -51.75 29.98 -2.21
CA GLY A 235 -52.24 29.45 -3.50
C GLY A 235 -51.34 28.47 -4.27
N ILE A 236 -51.55 27.16 -4.03
CA ILE A 236 -51.80 26.08 -5.02
C ILE A 236 -50.86 25.95 -6.25
N ASP A 237 -50.09 24.86 -6.35
CA ASP A 237 -50.24 23.78 -7.36
C ASP A 237 -48.99 22.86 -7.46
N HIS A 238 -49.21 21.55 -7.35
CA HIS A 238 -48.28 20.50 -7.80
C HIS A 238 -48.44 20.27 -9.31
N PRO A 239 -47.39 19.78 -9.98
CA PRO A 239 -47.62 18.56 -10.77
C PRO A 239 -46.48 17.53 -10.69
N SER A 240 -46.93 16.30 -10.40
CA SER A 240 -46.65 15.00 -11.02
C SER A 240 -45.29 14.64 -11.68
N SER A 241 -44.95 13.38 -11.42
CA SER A 241 -43.96 12.49 -12.01
C SER A 241 -44.11 12.22 -13.52
N ASP A 242 -43.03 11.63 -14.04
CA ASP A 242 -42.90 10.78 -15.24
C ASP A 242 -42.66 11.46 -16.59
N LEU A 243 -41.39 11.43 -17.02
CA LEU A 243 -41.03 11.02 -18.38
C LEU A 243 -39.75 10.16 -18.38
N LEU A 244 -39.97 8.91 -18.77
CA LEU A 244 -39.02 7.87 -19.12
C LEU A 244 -38.17 8.23 -20.37
N ASN A 245 -37.07 7.48 -20.48
CA ASN A 245 -36.37 7.03 -21.70
C ASN A 245 -35.25 7.89 -22.30
N GLY A 246 -34.02 7.42 -22.06
CA GLY A 246 -33.34 6.63 -23.10
C GLY A 246 -32.05 7.24 -23.63
N LEU A 247 -30.91 6.63 -23.29
CA LEU A 247 -29.91 6.29 -24.30
C LEU A 247 -29.06 5.10 -23.83
N ILE A 248 -29.03 4.09 -24.69
CA ILE A 248 -28.29 2.83 -24.64
C ILE A 248 -26.82 3.08 -24.98
N VAL A 249 -25.86 2.49 -24.26
CA VAL A 249 -24.59 2.01 -24.83
C VAL A 249 -24.12 0.75 -24.09
N ASP A 250 -24.14 -0.36 -24.85
CA ASP A 250 -23.42 -1.64 -24.82
C ASP A 250 -22.96 -2.32 -23.52
N GLU A 251 -23.53 -3.52 -23.33
CA GLU A 251 -23.02 -4.65 -22.54
C GLU A 251 -21.99 -5.48 -23.34
N SER A 252 -20.80 -5.68 -22.77
CA SER A 252 -19.83 -6.81 -22.94
C SER A 252 -18.48 -6.31 -22.38
N ASP A 253 -17.74 -6.92 -21.44
CA ASP A 253 -17.65 -8.29 -20.95
C ASP A 253 -17.22 -8.31 -19.47
N GLU A 254 -17.72 -9.32 -18.77
CA GLU A 254 -17.26 -9.99 -17.53
C GLU A 254 -16.10 -9.39 -16.71
N ILE A 255 -16.43 -8.80 -15.55
CA ILE A 255 -15.59 -8.92 -14.33
C ILE A 255 -16.48 -9.49 -13.23
N ALA A 256 -16.43 -10.81 -13.09
CA ALA A 256 -16.81 -11.46 -11.85
C ALA A 256 -15.70 -11.19 -10.82
N ASN A 257 -15.99 -10.33 -9.84
CA ASN A 257 -15.39 -10.38 -8.51
C ASN A 257 -16.39 -9.75 -7.52
N LEU A 258 -17.43 -10.52 -7.24
CA LEU A 258 -18.19 -10.42 -6.01
C LEU A 258 -17.33 -11.00 -4.87
N LEU A 259 -17.08 -10.19 -3.85
CA LEU A 259 -17.33 -10.46 -2.43
C LEU A 259 -16.43 -9.56 -1.57
N LEU A 260 -17.01 -8.49 -1.02
CA LEU A 260 -16.85 -7.96 0.34
C LEU A 260 -17.61 -6.62 0.41
N PHE A 261 -18.95 -6.67 0.30
CA PHE A 261 -19.81 -5.52 0.59
C PHE A 261 -21.19 -5.92 1.16
N GLU A 262 -21.36 -7.16 1.67
CA GLU A 262 -22.64 -7.60 2.27
C GLU A 262 -22.62 -7.92 3.77
N ASP A 263 -21.47 -7.87 4.47
CA ASP A 263 -21.46 -8.19 5.92
C ASP A 263 -21.53 -6.96 6.85
N LEU A 264 -21.97 -5.80 6.36
CA LEU A 264 -22.18 -4.59 7.18
C LEU A 264 -23.62 -4.40 7.70
N VAL A 265 -24.48 -5.41 7.56
CA VAL A 265 -25.82 -5.40 8.15
C VAL A 265 -26.03 -6.73 8.88
N ASP A 266 -25.50 -6.82 10.10
CA ASP A 266 -26.07 -7.56 11.25
C ASP A 266 -25.07 -7.51 12.43
N CYS A 267 -24.90 -6.32 13.02
CA CYS A 267 -24.34 -6.19 14.36
C CYS A 267 -25.45 -6.33 15.42
N ASP A 268 -26.02 -7.53 15.55
CA ASP A 268 -26.74 -7.94 16.75
C ASP A 268 -25.79 -8.76 17.64
N ILE A 269 -24.94 -8.05 18.40
CA ILE A 269 -24.22 -8.66 19.53
C ILE A 269 -25.04 -8.40 20.78
N GLY A 270 -25.69 -9.46 21.27
CA GLY A 270 -26.46 -9.49 22.50
C GLY A 270 -25.67 -8.96 23.69
N CYS A 271 -26.18 -7.89 24.30
CA CYS A 271 -25.79 -7.45 25.63
C CYS A 271 -26.25 -8.48 26.67
N GLU A 272 -25.37 -9.39 27.09
CA GLU A 272 -25.53 -10.04 28.40
C GLU A 272 -25.12 -9.05 29.49
N THR A 273 -26.10 -8.67 30.30
CA THR A 273 -25.88 -7.83 31.49
C THR A 273 -25.25 -8.67 32.62
N PRO A 274 -24.33 -8.12 33.42
CA PRO A 274 -23.79 -8.83 34.57
C PRO A 274 -24.83 -8.88 35.68
N GLY A 275 -25.30 -10.10 35.98
CA GLY A 275 -26.16 -10.40 37.12
C GLY A 275 -25.46 -10.05 38.44
N ASN A 276 -26.09 -9.15 39.18
CA ASN A 276 -25.71 -8.73 40.52
C ASN A 276 -26.64 -9.42 41.53
N LYS A 277 -26.17 -10.52 42.15
CA LYS A 277 -26.46 -11.05 43.51
C LYS A 277 -26.19 -12.55 43.61
#